data_AF-A0A5Q4F3E7-F1
#
_entry.id   AF-A0A5Q4F3E7-F1
#
_cell.length_a   1.000
_cell.length_b   1.000
_cell.length_c   1.000
_cell.angle_alpha   90.00
_cell.angle_beta   90.00
_cell.angle_gamma   90.00
#
_symmetry.space_group_name_H-M   'P 1'
#
loop_
_entity.id
_entity.type
_entity.pdbx_description
1 polymer ?
#
loop_
_entity_poly.entity_id
_entity_poly.type
_entity_poly.pdbx_seq_one_letter_code
_entity_poly.pdbx_strand_id
1 'polypeptide(L)'
;MMIQKWFKVALVSVLATGFILTDKALAQFEEPVIRKVELSERSSFQQRFNDISWTGQGLYNPTTIDRIPTIELRSRLQAVFGDPTQRIQHLINNNFRPGKAIQFEYWFIIDGEMPLMILDLDGPFENGLVYVGASRYIDRMPQVKRTLNRMLMGEEGNPAEYSDYFFSPERDQWYLVQYKDGEFVRENIRRPSFN
;
A
#
# COMPACT_ATOMS: atom_id res chain seq x y z
N MET A 1 75.11 36.01 41.22
CA MET A 1 75.86 34.82 41.66
C MET A 1 75.12 33.59 41.16
N MET A 2 75.69 32.84 40.19
CA MET A 2 75.30 31.49 39.71
C MET A 2 73.86 31.23 39.22
N ILE A 3 73.55 30.44 38.18
CA ILE A 3 74.32 29.74 37.11
C ILE A 3 73.43 29.64 35.84
N GLN A 4 74.01 29.30 34.67
CA GLN A 4 73.42 29.40 33.32
C GLN A 4 72.69 28.14 32.79
N LYS A 5 71.85 28.35 31.73
CA LYS A 5 71.61 27.50 30.52
C LYS A 5 71.04 26.06 30.70
N TRP A 6 69.83 25.72 30.22
CA TRP A 6 69.25 25.61 28.84
C TRP A 6 69.40 24.22 28.15
N PHE A 7 68.36 23.80 27.40
CA PHE A 7 68.26 22.66 26.43
C PHE A 7 68.18 21.20 26.99
N LYS A 8 67.43 20.21 26.45
CA LYS A 8 66.69 20.01 25.16
C LYS A 8 65.37 19.16 25.30
N VAL A 9 64.42 19.35 24.36
CA VAL A 9 63.64 18.38 23.51
C VAL A 9 63.30 16.98 24.12
N ALA A 10 62.08 16.40 24.10
CA ALA A 10 60.99 16.32 23.10
C ALA A 10 59.60 16.22 23.80
N LEU A 11 58.41 16.03 23.17
CA LEU A 11 58.00 15.72 21.79
C LEU A 11 56.58 16.30 21.56
N VAL A 12 56.30 16.87 20.38
CA VAL A 12 54.93 17.17 19.93
C VAL A 12 54.44 16.03 19.04
N SER A 13 53.34 15.39 19.40
CA SER A 13 52.40 14.66 18.52
C SER A 13 51.09 14.45 19.30
N VAL A 14 49.98 15.12 18.99
CA VAL A 14 49.11 14.95 17.81
C VAL A 14 48.33 13.63 17.87
N LEU A 15 47.06 13.72 18.32
CA LEU A 15 45.85 13.15 17.68
C LEU A 15 44.63 13.27 18.63
N ALA A 16 44.10 14.49 18.73
CA ALA A 16 42.70 14.69 19.10
C ALA A 16 41.83 14.32 17.87
N THR A 17 41.75 13.02 17.55
CA THR A 17 40.95 12.53 16.43
C THR A 17 39.50 12.48 16.86
N GLY A 18 38.64 13.22 16.14
CA GLY A 18 37.27 13.45 16.58
C GLY A 18 36.43 12.17 16.63
N PHE A 19 35.59 12.07 17.66
CA PHE A 19 34.31 11.37 17.58
C PHE A 19 33.38 12.14 16.63
N ILE A 20 33.64 12.03 15.32
CA ILE A 20 32.74 12.52 14.28
C ILE A 20 31.73 11.41 14.00
N LEU A 21 30.55 11.54 14.63
CA LEU A 21 29.23 11.15 14.13
C LEU A 21 29.23 9.98 13.12
N THR A 22 29.16 8.74 13.61
CA THR A 22 28.86 7.56 12.78
C THR A 22 27.36 7.39 12.50
N ASP A 23 26.67 8.48 12.12
CA ASP A 23 25.26 8.47 11.68
C ASP A 23 25.10 7.98 10.21
N LYS A 24 26.19 7.50 9.60
CA LYS A 24 26.25 7.12 8.17
C LYS A 24 26.74 5.69 7.95
N ALA A 25 26.06 4.71 8.55
CA ALA A 25 26.32 3.29 8.30
C ALA A 25 25.06 2.39 8.22
N LEU A 26 23.85 2.94 8.37
CA LEU A 26 22.62 2.30 7.95
C LEU A 26 21.88 3.24 7.01
N ALA A 27 22.03 3.01 5.71
CA ALA A 27 21.03 3.44 4.73
C ALA A 27 19.80 2.53 4.85
N GLN A 28 19.17 2.54 6.03
CA GLN A 28 17.81 2.07 6.21
C GLN A 28 16.96 3.07 5.43
N PHE A 29 16.63 2.72 4.18
CA PHE A 29 15.69 3.49 3.38
C PHE A 29 14.44 3.71 4.24
N GLU A 30 14.12 4.97 4.53
CA GLU A 30 12.96 5.33 5.34
C GLU A 30 11.72 4.63 4.79
N GLU A 31 10.93 4.02 5.66
CA GLU A 31 9.78 3.26 5.19
C GLU A 31 8.74 4.22 4.62
N PRO A 32 8.25 3.98 3.39
CA PRO A 32 7.31 4.89 2.75
C PRO A 32 6.04 5.03 3.57
N VAL A 33 5.62 6.26 3.82
CA VAL A 33 4.41 6.59 4.57
C VAL A 33 3.21 6.37 3.66
N ILE A 34 2.47 5.29 3.89
CA ILE A 34 1.29 4.90 3.12
C ILE A 34 0.04 5.52 3.76
N ARG A 35 -0.48 6.63 3.21
CA ARG A 35 -1.75 7.23 3.66
C ARG A 35 -2.91 6.80 2.76
N LYS A 36 -3.94 6.16 3.31
CA LYS A 36 -5.21 5.92 2.60
C LYS A 36 -5.93 7.23 2.29
N VAL A 37 -6.60 7.27 1.15
CA VAL A 37 -7.51 8.33 0.73
C VAL A 37 -8.94 7.94 1.13
N GLU A 38 -9.67 8.82 1.79
CA GLU A 38 -11.07 8.58 2.14
C GLU A 38 -12.03 8.80 0.96
N LEU A 39 -13.22 8.19 1.02
CA LEU A 39 -14.28 8.39 0.03
C LEU A 39 -14.65 9.88 -0.16
N SER A 40 -14.54 10.67 0.91
CA SER A 40 -14.74 12.13 0.90
C SER A 40 -13.59 12.91 0.23
N GLU A 41 -12.36 12.39 0.26
CA GLU A 41 -11.19 12.98 -0.40
C GLU A 41 -11.09 12.63 -1.89
N ARG A 42 -11.88 11.66 -2.35
CA ARG A 42 -11.83 11.05 -3.70
C ARG A 42 -11.75 12.07 -4.83
N SER A 43 -12.62 13.09 -4.80
CA SER A 43 -12.65 14.15 -5.83
C SER A 43 -11.37 15.00 -5.83
N SER A 44 -10.83 15.32 -4.65
CA SER A 44 -9.58 16.08 -4.50
C SER A 44 -8.37 15.26 -4.96
N PHE A 45 -8.35 13.94 -4.71
CA PHE A 45 -7.34 13.03 -5.24
C PHE A 45 -7.36 13.00 -6.77
N GLN A 46 -8.55 12.81 -7.36
CA GLN A 46 -8.73 12.81 -8.82
C GLN A 46 -8.30 14.14 -9.45
N GLN A 47 -8.64 15.27 -8.83
CA GLN A 47 -8.23 16.60 -9.30
C GLN A 47 -6.71 16.79 -9.20
N ARG A 48 -6.07 16.34 -8.11
CA ARG A 48 -4.63 16.48 -7.89
C ARG A 48 -3.79 15.63 -8.85
N PHE A 49 -4.33 14.49 -9.29
CA PHE A 49 -3.63 13.48 -10.08
C PHE A 49 -4.26 13.23 -11.46
N ASN A 50 -4.99 14.22 -11.98
CA ASN A 50 -5.64 14.22 -13.30
C ASN A 50 -4.64 13.97 -14.45
N ASP A 51 -3.46 14.61 -14.39
CA ASP A 51 -2.45 14.60 -15.46
C ASP A 51 -1.40 13.49 -15.27
N ILE A 52 -1.75 12.43 -14.53
CA ILE A 52 -0.86 11.29 -14.29
C ILE A 52 -0.95 10.25 -15.43
N SER A 53 0.21 9.92 -16.00
CA SER A 53 0.38 8.67 -16.74
C SER A 53 0.43 7.51 -15.74
N TRP A 54 -0.63 6.72 -15.70
CA TRP A 54 -0.75 5.53 -14.87
C TRP A 54 -0.12 4.30 -15.56
N THR A 55 0.53 3.45 -14.78
CA THR A 55 1.03 2.13 -15.18
C THR A 55 0.62 1.08 -14.13
N GLY A 56 0.61 -0.20 -14.49
CA GLY A 56 -0.03 -1.23 -13.68
C GLY A 56 0.65 -2.61 -13.65
N GLN A 57 0.11 -3.42 -12.73
CA GLN A 57 0.42 -4.80 -12.38
C GLN A 57 1.71 -5.05 -11.56
N GLY A 58 1.52 -5.64 -10.38
CA GLY A 58 2.54 -6.35 -9.58
C GLY A 58 3.72 -5.56 -9.01
N LEU A 59 4.00 -4.36 -9.52
CA LEU A 59 4.90 -3.28 -9.10
C LEU A 59 5.81 -3.50 -7.84
N TYR A 60 6.85 -4.34 -7.78
CA TYR A 60 7.38 -5.41 -8.65
C TYR A 60 8.03 -6.49 -7.76
N ASN A 61 8.41 -7.66 -8.32
CA ASN A 61 8.73 -8.93 -7.66
C ASN A 61 7.53 -9.59 -6.91
N PRO A 62 7.32 -10.92 -7.01
CA PRO A 62 6.28 -11.61 -6.25
C PRO A 62 6.60 -11.67 -4.75
N THR A 63 5.76 -11.02 -3.96
CA THR A 63 5.72 -11.03 -2.50
C THR A 63 4.71 -12.08 -1.99
N THR A 64 4.45 -12.13 -0.68
CA THR A 64 3.45 -13.05 -0.11
C THR A 64 2.04 -12.65 -0.54
N ILE A 65 1.73 -11.35 -0.51
CA ILE A 65 0.40 -10.82 -0.83
C ILE A 65 -0.05 -11.06 -2.28
N ASP A 66 0.85 -11.37 -3.23
CA ASP A 66 0.44 -11.75 -4.60
C ASP A 66 -0.07 -13.20 -4.71
N ARG A 67 0.08 -14.00 -3.65
CA ARG A 67 -0.24 -15.44 -3.63
C ARG A 67 -1.38 -15.81 -2.66
N ILE A 68 -1.91 -14.82 -1.95
CA ILE A 68 -2.99 -15.00 -0.98
C ILE A 68 -4.33 -14.78 -1.69
N PRO A 69 -5.39 -15.55 -1.37
CA PRO A 69 -6.72 -15.34 -1.91
C PRO A 69 -7.20 -13.90 -1.74
N THR A 70 -7.78 -13.32 -2.79
CA THR A 70 -8.28 -11.94 -2.80
C THR A 70 -9.24 -11.66 -1.64
N ILE A 71 -10.06 -12.65 -1.29
CA ILE A 71 -11.01 -12.60 -0.17
C ILE A 71 -10.31 -12.41 1.19
N GLU A 72 -9.13 -13.01 1.39
CA GLU A 72 -8.31 -12.83 2.59
C GLU A 72 -7.57 -11.48 2.54
N LEU A 73 -6.97 -11.12 1.40
CA LEU A 73 -6.34 -9.80 1.25
C LEU A 73 -7.30 -8.65 1.57
N ARG A 74 -8.57 -8.80 1.21
CA ARG A 74 -9.63 -7.82 1.47
C ARG A 74 -9.92 -7.65 2.97
N SER A 75 -9.92 -8.71 3.78
CA SER A 75 -10.07 -8.61 5.24
C SER A 75 -8.83 -8.03 5.92
N ARG A 76 -7.64 -8.30 5.39
CA ARG A 76 -6.37 -7.71 5.87
C ARG A 76 -6.27 -6.22 5.54
N LEU A 77 -6.73 -5.81 4.35
CA LEU A 77 -6.87 -4.40 3.98
C LEU A 77 -7.92 -3.70 4.86
N GLN A 78 -9.03 -4.36 5.23
CA GLN A 78 -9.98 -3.81 6.19
C GLN A 78 -9.33 -3.56 7.56
N ALA A 79 -8.46 -4.46 8.02
CA ALA A 79 -7.81 -4.36 9.32
C ALA A 79 -6.83 -3.18 9.39
N VAL A 80 -5.96 -3.05 8.38
CA VAL A 80 -4.92 -2.01 8.35
C VAL A 80 -5.47 -0.63 7.95
N PHE A 81 -6.45 -0.60 7.05
CA PHE A 81 -6.87 0.62 6.36
C PHE A 81 -8.38 0.95 6.50
N GLY A 82 -9.16 0.13 7.19
CA GLY A 82 -10.61 0.31 7.27
C GLY A 82 -11.28 0.18 5.91
N ASP A 83 -12.32 0.97 5.66
CA ASP A 83 -13.13 0.83 4.45
C ASP A 83 -12.39 1.22 3.15
N PRO A 84 -12.68 0.52 2.03
CA PRO A 84 -12.20 0.91 0.71
C PRO A 84 -12.56 2.36 0.35
N THR A 85 -11.67 3.05 -0.37
CA THR A 85 -11.94 4.38 -0.95
C THR A 85 -13.12 4.32 -1.92
N GLN A 86 -13.29 3.20 -2.63
CA GLN A 86 -14.43 2.94 -3.50
C GLN A 86 -14.87 1.46 -3.43
N ARG A 87 -16.15 1.20 -3.69
CA ARG A 87 -16.79 -0.13 -3.72
C ARG A 87 -17.71 -0.18 -4.94
N ILE A 88 -18.08 -1.38 -5.41
CA ILE A 88 -18.89 -1.54 -6.63
C ILE A 88 -20.17 -0.69 -6.67
N GLN A 89 -20.82 -0.46 -5.52
CA GLN A 89 -22.01 0.39 -5.38
C GLN A 89 -21.80 1.82 -5.92
N HIS A 90 -20.61 2.39 -5.73
CA HIS A 90 -20.26 3.74 -6.19
C HIS A 90 -19.95 3.78 -7.70
N LEU A 91 -19.61 2.64 -8.30
CA LEU A 91 -19.37 2.47 -9.74
C LEU A 91 -20.68 2.26 -10.52
N ILE A 92 -21.62 1.50 -9.95
CA ILE A 92 -22.82 1.04 -10.67
C ILE A 92 -23.75 2.19 -11.05
N ASN A 93 -23.84 3.23 -10.22
CA ASN A 93 -24.70 4.38 -10.44
C ASN A 93 -24.21 5.33 -11.57
N ASN A 94 -23.03 5.07 -12.16
CA ASN A 94 -22.39 5.91 -13.18
C ASN A 94 -22.26 5.20 -14.53
N ASN A 95 -23.36 4.67 -15.08
CA ASN A 95 -23.40 3.89 -16.33
C ASN A 95 -22.48 2.64 -16.29
N PHE A 96 -22.77 1.74 -15.33
CA PHE A 96 -22.08 0.47 -15.16
C PHE A 96 -21.81 -0.28 -16.47
N ARG A 97 -20.54 -0.61 -16.73
CA ARG A 97 -20.16 -1.57 -17.78
C ARG A 97 -19.77 -2.89 -17.09
N PRO A 98 -20.48 -4.00 -17.34
CA PRO A 98 -20.19 -5.31 -16.75
C PRO A 98 -18.71 -5.71 -16.77
N GLY A 99 -18.01 -5.54 -17.90
CA GLY A 99 -16.56 -5.79 -18.02
C GLY A 99 -15.64 -4.80 -17.28
N LYS A 100 -16.14 -4.08 -16.27
CA LYS A 100 -15.40 -3.21 -15.34
C LYS A 100 -15.94 -3.37 -13.90
N ALA A 101 -16.36 -4.58 -13.53
CA ALA A 101 -16.95 -4.89 -12.23
C ALA A 101 -15.91 -4.96 -11.10
N ILE A 102 -15.23 -3.84 -10.82
CA ILE A 102 -14.26 -3.74 -9.71
C ILE A 102 -15.00 -3.92 -8.39
N GLN A 103 -14.62 -4.91 -7.58
CA GLN A 103 -15.29 -5.17 -6.29
C GLN A 103 -15.07 -3.98 -5.33
N PHE A 104 -13.80 -3.60 -5.17
CA PHE A 104 -13.35 -2.54 -4.28
C PHE A 104 -12.06 -1.88 -4.78
N GLU A 105 -11.81 -0.66 -4.31
CA GLU A 105 -10.62 0.11 -4.59
C GLU A 105 -10.10 0.76 -3.31
N TYR A 106 -8.83 0.57 -3.00
CA TYR A 106 -8.11 1.37 -2.01
C TYR A 106 -7.17 2.32 -2.73
N TRP A 107 -7.31 3.62 -2.49
CA TRP A 107 -6.43 4.63 -3.04
C TRP A 107 -5.52 5.19 -1.95
N PHE A 108 -4.29 5.51 -2.31
CA PHE A 108 -3.25 5.94 -1.39
C PHE A 108 -2.46 7.11 -1.94
N ILE A 109 -1.95 7.93 -1.02
CA ILE A 109 -0.89 8.90 -1.26
C ILE A 109 0.31 8.43 -0.45
N ILE A 110 1.38 8.08 -1.15
CA ILE A 110 2.64 7.63 -0.56
C ILE A 110 3.57 8.83 -0.43
N ASP A 111 4.19 8.99 0.75
CA ASP A 111 5.16 10.06 1.07
C ASP A 111 4.62 11.47 0.76
N GLY A 112 3.29 11.64 0.84
CA GLY A 112 2.59 12.90 0.53
C GLY A 112 2.46 13.24 -0.95
N GLU A 113 3.14 12.55 -1.87
CA GLU A 113 3.26 12.93 -3.29
C GLU A 113 2.92 11.87 -4.34
N MET A 114 3.11 10.57 -4.07
CA MET A 114 2.95 9.52 -5.08
C MET A 114 1.55 8.91 -5.00
N PRO A 115 0.75 8.92 -6.09
CA PRO A 115 -0.54 8.25 -6.07
C PRO A 115 -0.38 6.74 -6.37
N LEU A 116 -1.12 5.92 -5.62
CA LEU A 116 -1.23 4.48 -5.80
C LEU A 116 -2.70 4.08 -5.66
N MET A 117 -3.17 3.14 -6.48
CA MET A 117 -4.45 2.46 -6.32
C MET A 117 -4.22 0.95 -6.26
N ILE A 118 -5.00 0.28 -5.41
CA ILE A 118 -5.07 -1.17 -5.31
C ILE A 118 -6.52 -1.56 -5.62
N LEU A 119 -6.68 -2.43 -6.61
CA LEU A 119 -7.96 -2.75 -7.23
C LEU A 119 -8.17 -4.27 -7.20
N ASP A 120 -9.42 -4.68 -6.99
CA ASP A 120 -9.87 -6.05 -7.22
C ASP A 120 -10.73 -6.10 -8.50
N LEU A 121 -10.14 -6.58 -9.60
CA LEU A 121 -10.79 -6.69 -10.91
C LEU A 121 -11.46 -8.05 -11.14
N ASP A 122 -10.89 -9.11 -10.57
CA ASP A 122 -11.23 -10.50 -10.85
C ASP A 122 -12.13 -11.11 -9.75
N GLY A 123 -12.24 -10.41 -8.62
CA GLY A 123 -13.16 -10.70 -7.54
C GLY A 123 -12.64 -11.76 -6.56
N PRO A 124 -13.54 -12.38 -5.79
CA PRO A 124 -13.18 -13.21 -4.63
C PRO A 124 -12.71 -14.62 -5.01
N PHE A 125 -12.32 -14.84 -6.27
CA PHE A 125 -12.01 -16.16 -6.84
C PHE A 125 -10.51 -16.37 -7.06
N GLU A 126 -9.77 -15.28 -7.29
CA GLU A 126 -8.35 -15.31 -7.61
C GLU A 126 -7.45 -15.02 -6.39
N ASN A 127 -6.14 -14.91 -6.65
CA ASN A 127 -5.13 -14.51 -5.67
C ASN A 127 -4.51 -13.16 -6.05
N GLY A 128 -4.07 -12.39 -5.05
CA GLY A 128 -3.41 -11.12 -5.28
C GLY A 128 -4.38 -9.99 -5.64
N LEU A 129 -3.81 -8.83 -6.00
CA LEU A 129 -4.55 -7.62 -6.35
C LEU A 129 -3.85 -6.86 -7.47
N VAL A 130 -4.58 -5.99 -8.18
CA VAL A 130 -4.03 -5.15 -9.22
C VAL A 130 -3.54 -3.83 -8.63
N TYR A 131 -2.24 -3.60 -8.72
CA TYR A 131 -1.57 -2.36 -8.30
C TYR A 131 -1.44 -1.40 -9.49
N VAL A 132 -1.84 -0.15 -9.31
CA VAL A 132 -1.79 0.91 -10.33
C VAL A 132 -1.11 2.15 -9.74
N GLY A 133 0.04 2.52 -10.28
CA GLY A 133 0.86 3.64 -9.79
C GLY A 133 1.20 4.63 -10.90
N ALA A 134 1.65 5.83 -10.54
CA ALA A 134 2.15 6.79 -11.52
C ALA A 134 3.51 6.35 -12.09
N SER A 135 3.63 6.30 -13.42
CA SER A 135 4.82 5.83 -14.14
C SER A 135 6.11 6.54 -13.73
N ARG A 136 6.04 7.83 -13.38
CA ARG A 136 7.18 8.65 -12.94
C ARG A 136 7.81 8.23 -11.59
N TYR A 137 7.16 7.33 -10.85
CA TYR A 137 7.64 6.85 -9.55
C TYR A 137 7.91 5.33 -9.54
N ILE A 138 8.00 4.70 -10.72
CA ILE A 138 8.06 3.24 -10.86
C ILE A 138 9.17 2.58 -10.04
N ASP A 139 10.34 3.21 -9.95
CA ASP A 139 11.52 2.70 -9.22
C ASP A 139 11.32 2.66 -7.69
N ARG A 140 10.39 3.44 -7.14
CA ARG A 140 10.06 3.43 -5.70
C ARG A 140 9.03 2.36 -5.34
N MET A 141 8.23 1.89 -6.29
CA MET A 141 7.13 0.94 -6.03
C MET A 141 7.57 -0.38 -5.37
N PRO A 142 8.72 -1.01 -5.69
CA PRO A 142 9.19 -2.21 -4.99
C PRO A 142 9.46 -2.00 -3.48
N GLN A 143 9.70 -0.76 -3.03
CA GLN A 143 9.78 -0.46 -1.60
C GLN A 143 8.38 -0.32 -0.99
N VAL A 144 7.48 0.41 -1.66
CA VAL A 144 6.08 0.55 -1.25
C VAL A 144 5.40 -0.81 -1.09
N LYS A 145 5.61 -1.72 -2.06
CA LYS A 145 5.06 -3.08 -2.02
C LYS A 145 5.62 -3.92 -0.87
N ARG A 146 6.90 -3.79 -0.53
CA ARG A 146 7.50 -4.47 0.64
C ARG A 146 6.90 -3.97 1.96
N THR A 147 6.72 -2.65 2.10
CA THR A 147 6.05 -2.08 3.28
C THR A 147 4.60 -2.52 3.37
N LEU A 148 3.83 -2.45 2.29
CA LEU A 148 2.46 -2.96 2.24
C LEU A 148 2.38 -4.44 2.61
N ASN A 149 3.25 -5.29 2.06
CA ASN A 149 3.31 -6.70 2.41
C ASN A 149 3.55 -6.89 3.92
N ARG A 150 4.45 -6.11 4.53
CA ARG A 150 4.71 -6.20 5.98
C ARG A 150 3.51 -5.76 6.82
N MET A 151 2.81 -4.69 6.43
CA MET A 151 1.61 -4.22 7.13
C MET A 151 0.49 -5.28 7.07
N LEU A 152 0.19 -5.79 5.88
CA LEU A 152 -0.88 -6.79 5.68
C LEU A 152 -0.57 -8.17 6.28
N MET A 153 0.71 -8.54 6.38
CA MET A 153 1.15 -9.82 6.97
C MET A 153 1.57 -9.71 8.44
N GLY A 154 1.61 -8.50 9.00
CA GLY A 154 1.92 -8.22 10.40
C GLY A 154 0.69 -8.29 11.31
N GLU A 155 0.87 -7.91 12.58
CA GLU A 155 -0.18 -7.95 13.59
C GLU A 155 -1.37 -7.02 13.29
N GLU A 156 -1.10 -5.87 12.66
CA GLU A 156 -2.12 -4.93 12.16
C GLU A 156 -2.97 -5.54 11.03
N GLY A 157 -2.40 -6.50 10.30
CA GLY A 157 -3.03 -7.21 9.19
C GLY A 157 -3.80 -8.46 9.61
N ASN A 158 -4.13 -8.63 10.88
CA ASN A 158 -5.03 -9.71 11.32
C ASN A 158 -6.45 -9.49 10.71
N PRO A 159 -7.05 -10.48 10.02
CA PRO A 159 -8.31 -10.33 9.30
C PRO A 159 -9.43 -9.61 10.08
N ALA A 160 -9.94 -8.51 9.51
CA ALA A 160 -11.09 -7.76 10.04
C ALA A 160 -12.34 -7.97 9.18
N GLU A 161 -13.52 -7.92 9.83
CA GLU A 161 -14.80 -8.21 9.17
C GLU A 161 -15.13 -7.21 8.07
N TYR A 162 -15.66 -7.72 6.96
CA TYR A 162 -16.15 -6.89 5.86
C TYR A 162 -17.30 -7.57 5.13
N SER A 163 -18.06 -6.77 4.39
CA SER A 163 -19.11 -7.23 3.49
C SER A 163 -19.12 -6.39 2.23
N ASP A 164 -18.90 -7.01 1.08
CA ASP A 164 -18.90 -6.39 -0.25
C ASP A 164 -19.78 -7.18 -1.23
N TYR A 165 -20.08 -6.53 -2.35
CA TYR A 165 -20.75 -7.17 -3.48
C TYR A 165 -19.78 -7.26 -4.66
N PHE A 166 -19.80 -8.39 -5.37
CA PHE A 166 -19.10 -8.58 -6.63
C PHE A 166 -20.08 -8.99 -7.72
N PHE A 167 -19.78 -8.64 -8.96
CA PHE A 167 -20.50 -9.13 -10.12
C PHE A 167 -19.51 -9.82 -11.05
N SER A 168 -19.64 -11.13 -11.23
CA SER A 168 -18.80 -11.90 -12.15
C SER A 168 -19.34 -11.78 -13.57
N PRO A 169 -18.64 -11.09 -14.50
CA PRO A 169 -19.15 -10.90 -15.86
C PRO A 169 -19.14 -12.19 -16.67
N GLU A 170 -18.21 -13.11 -16.36
CA GLU A 170 -18.09 -14.43 -16.99
C GLU A 170 -19.26 -15.36 -16.64
N ARG A 171 -19.89 -15.15 -15.48
CA ARG A 171 -20.97 -15.99 -14.93
C ARG A 171 -22.34 -15.33 -14.98
N ASP A 172 -22.41 -14.06 -15.38
CA ASP A 172 -23.58 -13.17 -15.27
C ASP A 172 -24.24 -13.21 -13.88
N GLN A 173 -23.41 -13.28 -12.82
CA GLN A 173 -23.85 -13.66 -11.47
C GLN A 173 -23.35 -12.66 -10.42
N TRP A 174 -24.24 -12.27 -9.51
CA TRP A 174 -23.93 -11.45 -8.35
C TRP A 174 -23.50 -12.30 -7.15
N TYR A 175 -22.54 -11.80 -6.40
CA TYR A 175 -21.99 -12.45 -5.21
C TYR A 175 -22.04 -11.50 -4.01
N LEU A 176 -22.45 -12.04 -2.87
CA LEU A 176 -22.14 -11.47 -1.56
C LEU A 176 -20.79 -12.06 -1.12
N VAL A 177 -19.85 -11.20 -0.78
CA VAL A 177 -18.48 -11.56 -0.40
C VAL A 177 -18.20 -11.00 0.98
N GLN A 178 -17.90 -11.87 1.95
CA GLN A 178 -17.75 -11.48 3.35
C GLN A 178 -16.60 -12.20 4.03
N TYR A 179 -16.04 -11.55 5.04
CA TYR A 179 -15.38 -12.21 6.15
C TYR A 179 -16.13 -11.80 7.42
N LYS A 180 -16.62 -12.78 8.19
CA LYS A 180 -17.44 -12.56 9.39
C LYS A 180 -17.32 -13.74 10.33
N ASP A 181 -17.29 -13.50 11.65
CA ASP A 181 -17.23 -14.54 12.69
C ASP A 181 -16.07 -15.55 12.51
N GLY A 182 -15.01 -15.17 11.81
CA GLY A 182 -13.85 -16.02 11.48
C GLY A 182 -13.95 -16.79 10.16
N GLU A 183 -15.06 -16.68 9.42
CA GLU A 183 -15.32 -17.43 8.19
C GLU A 183 -15.35 -16.54 6.94
N PHE A 184 -14.87 -17.09 5.82
CA PHE A 184 -14.91 -16.46 4.51
C PHE A 184 -16.10 -16.98 3.69
N VAL A 185 -17.04 -16.11 3.36
CA VAL A 185 -18.30 -16.45 2.68
C VAL A 185 -18.34 -15.86 1.27
N ARG A 186 -18.80 -16.68 0.31
CA ARG A 186 -19.10 -16.30 -1.08
C ARG A 186 -20.44 -16.90 -1.47
N GLU A 187 -21.50 -16.08 -1.47
CA GLU A 187 -22.87 -16.53 -1.73
C GLU A 187 -23.40 -16.00 -3.06
N ASN A 188 -24.02 -16.86 -3.88
CA ASN A 188 -24.76 -16.44 -5.08
C ASN A 188 -26.02 -15.67 -4.67
N ILE A 189 -26.09 -14.39 -5.00
CA ILE A 189 -27.26 -13.54 -4.71
C ILE A 189 -27.95 -13.07 -6.00
N ARG A 190 -29.15 -12.51 -5.86
CA ARG A 190 -29.71 -11.64 -6.92
C ARG A 190 -28.98 -10.29 -6.91
N ARG A 191 -29.13 -9.50 -7.97
CA ARG A 191 -28.59 -8.13 -8.02
C ARG A 191 -29.02 -7.36 -6.75
N PRO A 192 -28.07 -6.87 -5.93
CA PRO A 192 -28.39 -6.14 -4.71
C PRO A 192 -29.00 -4.77 -5.04
N SER A 193 -29.85 -4.29 -4.13
CA SER A 193 -30.34 -2.92 -4.12
C SER A 193 -29.31 -2.01 -3.44
N PHE A 194 -28.76 -1.06 -4.18
CA PHE A 194 -27.95 0.02 -3.62
C PHE A 194 -28.87 1.21 -3.35
N ASN A 195 -28.90 1.65 -2.10
CA ASN A 195 -29.57 2.89 -1.66
C ASN A 195 -28.55 4.02 -1.57
#